data_AF-A0A5R9E8N9-F1
#
_entry.id   AF-A0A5R9E8N9-F1
#
_cell.length_a   1.000
_cell.length_b   1.000
_cell.length_c   1.000
_cell.angle_alpha   90.00
_cell.angle_beta   90.00
_cell.angle_gamma   90.00
#
_symmetry.space_group_name_H-M   'P 1'
#
loop_
_entity.id
_entity.type
_entity.pdbx_description
1 polymer ?
#
loop_
_entity_poly.entity_id
_entity_poly.type
_entity_poly.pdbx_seq_one_letter_code
_entity_poly.pdbx_strand_id
1 'polypeptide(L)'
;MLSPPEIRPGYRQIASGGPRRGAWDLGPVQLAKGVSWVNVNCVADAGAGRITLVVDTVGEFTVDCPSTEARINVNQLDLAEGRRGRFHIETTDNVQWIASIQVPK
;
A
#
# COMPACT_ATOMS: atom_id res chain seq x y z
N MET A 1 4.12 -6.54 -16.20
CA MET A 1 3.10 -7.16 -15.33
C MET A 1 3.48 -6.86 -13.88
N LEU A 2 2.54 -6.43 -13.04
CA LEU A 2 2.83 -6.18 -11.62
C LEU A 2 2.91 -7.48 -10.84
N SER A 3 3.89 -7.57 -9.93
CA SER A 3 4.01 -8.62 -8.94
C SER A 3 3.56 -8.12 -7.55
N PRO A 4 3.09 -9.00 -6.66
CA PRO A 4 2.81 -8.63 -5.28
C PRO A 4 4.06 -8.11 -4.55
N PRO A 5 3.91 -7.15 -3.61
CA PRO A 5 5.02 -6.74 -2.75
C PRO A 5 5.56 -7.92 -1.93
N GLU A 6 6.88 -7.99 -1.78
CA GLU A 6 7.54 -9.04 -1.00
C GLU A 6 7.17 -8.96 0.49
N ILE A 7 6.98 -10.13 1.13
CA ILE A 7 6.75 -10.22 2.57
C ILE A 7 8.10 -10.21 3.29
N ARG A 8 8.28 -9.25 4.20
CA ARG A 8 9.54 -9.10 4.94
C ARG A 8 9.72 -10.21 5.98
N PRO A 9 10.96 -10.72 6.17
CA PRO A 9 11.26 -11.66 7.25
C PRO A 9 10.84 -11.09 8.61
N GLY A 10 10.15 -11.90 9.42
CA GLY A 10 9.61 -11.48 10.72
C GLY A 10 8.26 -10.75 10.65
N TYR A 11 7.71 -10.53 9.45
CA TYR A 11 6.41 -9.89 9.26
C TYR A 11 5.37 -10.86 8.68
N ARG A 12 4.10 -10.50 8.84
CA ARG A 12 2.96 -11.16 8.21
C ARG A 12 2.09 -10.11 7.51
N GLN A 13 1.55 -10.46 6.36
CA GLN A 13 0.58 -9.62 5.65
C GLN A 13 -0.79 -9.70 6.33
N ILE A 14 -1.43 -8.56 6.53
CA ILE A 14 -2.77 -8.48 7.15
C ILE A 14 -3.86 -7.98 6.20
N ALA A 15 -3.48 -7.29 5.13
CA ALA A 15 -4.36 -6.97 4.02
C ALA A 15 -3.54 -6.83 2.73
N SER A 16 -4.19 -7.12 1.60
CA SER A 16 -3.62 -6.95 0.27
C SER A 16 -4.71 -6.86 -0.78
N GLY A 17 -4.41 -6.21 -1.90
CA GLY A 17 -5.24 -6.31 -3.10
C GLY A 17 -4.54 -5.85 -4.35
N GLY A 18 -5.20 -6.09 -5.47
CA GLY A 18 -4.65 -5.95 -6.82
C GLY A 18 -4.18 -7.31 -7.40
N PRO A 19 -3.78 -7.35 -8.69
CA PRO A 19 -3.67 -6.21 -9.61
C PRO A 19 -5.01 -5.61 -9.97
N ARG A 20 -5.15 -4.29 -9.81
CA ARG A 20 -6.37 -3.55 -10.13
C ARG A 20 -6.06 -2.10 -10.50
N ARG A 21 -7.06 -1.37 -10.99
CA ARG A 21 -7.00 0.06 -11.31
C ARG A 21 -7.95 0.84 -10.41
N GLY A 22 -7.71 2.14 -10.28
CA GLY A 22 -8.59 3.05 -9.57
C GLY A 22 -8.57 2.89 -8.04
N ALA A 23 -9.36 3.71 -7.37
CA ALA A 23 -9.50 3.71 -5.92
C ALA A 23 -10.18 2.42 -5.42
N TRP A 24 -9.85 2.00 -4.19
CA TRP A 24 -10.47 0.81 -3.59
C TRP A 24 -10.23 0.67 -2.08
N ASP A 25 -11.22 0.16 -1.36
CA ASP A 25 -11.16 -0.14 0.08
C ASP A 25 -10.70 -1.59 0.36
N LEU A 26 -9.55 -1.75 1.03
CA LEU A 26 -8.99 -3.05 1.43
C LEU A 26 -9.53 -3.53 2.78
N GLY A 27 -10.32 -2.70 3.46
CA GLY A 27 -11.04 -3.05 4.66
C GLY A 27 -10.30 -2.71 5.96
N PRO A 28 -10.87 -3.13 7.10
CA PRO A 28 -10.31 -2.85 8.41
C PRO A 28 -8.97 -3.56 8.63
N VAL A 29 -8.04 -2.88 9.30
CA VAL A 29 -6.72 -3.40 9.67
C VAL A 29 -6.44 -3.15 11.15
N GLN A 30 -5.75 -4.09 11.78
CA GLN A 30 -5.27 -3.97 13.15
C GLN A 30 -3.74 -3.93 13.14
N LEU A 31 -3.19 -2.80 13.53
CA LEU A 31 -1.75 -2.58 13.65
C LEU A 31 -1.31 -2.78 15.10
N ALA A 32 -0.13 -3.37 15.26
CA ALA A 32 0.53 -3.52 16.54
C ALA A 32 1.42 -2.32 16.84
N LYS A 33 1.90 -2.22 18.08
CA LYS A 33 3.00 -1.32 18.44
C LYS A 33 4.24 -1.67 17.61
N GLY A 34 4.99 -0.66 17.20
CA GLY A 34 6.21 -0.76 16.43
C GLY A 34 5.97 -0.61 14.94
N VAL A 35 6.89 -1.19 14.16
CA VAL A 35 6.93 -1.00 12.72
C VAL A 35 5.91 -1.86 11.99
N SER A 36 5.15 -1.24 11.10
CA SER A 36 4.37 -1.88 10.04
C SER A 36 4.90 -1.41 8.68
N TRP A 37 4.71 -2.21 7.64
CA TRP A 37 5.10 -1.87 6.27
C TRP A 37 3.88 -1.69 5.38
N VAL A 38 3.79 -0.54 4.72
CA VAL A 38 2.73 -0.22 3.76
C VAL A 38 3.36 -0.15 2.37
N ASN A 39 3.09 -1.16 1.55
CA ASN A 39 3.78 -1.39 0.29
C ASN A 39 2.84 -1.21 -0.89
N VAL A 40 3.37 -0.68 -1.99
CA VAL A 40 2.67 -0.63 -3.27
C VAL A 40 3.63 -0.85 -4.42
N ASN A 41 3.20 -1.67 -5.36
CA ASN A 41 3.78 -1.78 -6.69
C ASN A 41 2.78 -1.14 -7.66
N CYS A 42 3.17 -0.13 -8.42
CA CYS A 42 2.27 0.57 -9.32
C CYS A 42 2.90 0.95 -10.67
N VAL A 43 2.05 1.12 -11.68
CA VAL A 43 2.42 1.61 -13.01
C VAL A 43 1.23 2.40 -13.57
N ALA A 44 1.51 3.52 -14.22
CA ALA A 44 0.49 4.29 -14.93
C ALA A 44 0.34 3.81 -16.38
N ASP A 45 -0.85 3.90 -16.95
CA ASP A 45 -1.08 3.53 -18.35
C ASP A 45 -0.44 4.55 -19.31
N ALA A 46 -0.42 5.83 -18.93
CA ALA A 46 0.24 6.91 -19.67
C ALA A 46 0.63 8.07 -18.74
N GLY A 47 1.76 8.72 -19.04
CA GLY A 47 2.27 9.83 -18.25
C GLY A 47 2.67 9.44 -16.83
N ALA A 48 2.57 10.38 -15.90
CA ALA A 48 2.74 10.12 -14.47
C ALA A 48 1.36 10.01 -13.81
N GLY A 49 1.12 8.91 -13.11
CA GLY A 49 0.00 8.74 -12.20
C GLY A 49 0.42 8.94 -10.75
N ARG A 50 -0.54 9.07 -9.84
CA ARG A 50 -0.29 9.17 -8.40
C ARG A 50 -1.22 8.23 -7.65
N ILE A 51 -0.67 7.55 -6.65
CA ILE A 51 -1.42 6.68 -5.75
C ILE A 51 -1.17 7.11 -4.31
N THR A 52 -2.22 7.17 -3.51
CA THR A 52 -2.16 7.39 -2.07
C THR A 52 -2.63 6.15 -1.34
N LEU A 53 -1.77 5.62 -0.47
CA LEU A 53 -2.03 4.52 0.44
C LEU A 53 -2.49 5.13 1.77
N VAL A 54 -3.74 4.93 2.16
CA VAL A 54 -4.30 5.55 3.37
C VAL A 54 -4.64 4.48 4.41
N VAL A 55 -4.16 4.66 5.63
CA VAL A 55 -4.64 3.93 6.81
C VAL A 55 -5.35 4.91 7.73
N ASP A 56 -6.68 4.87 7.73
CA ASP A 56 -7.54 5.82 8.45
C ASP A 56 -7.05 6.05 9.88
N THR A 57 -6.95 7.33 10.28
CA THR A 57 -6.53 7.79 11.62
C THR A 57 -5.10 7.41 12.02
N VAL A 58 -4.33 6.81 11.10
CA VAL A 58 -2.97 6.34 11.36
C VAL A 58 -1.94 7.05 10.47
N GLY A 59 -2.15 7.12 9.16
CA GLY A 59 -1.24 7.80 8.26
C GLY A 59 -1.51 7.52 6.78
N GLU A 60 -0.82 8.27 5.91
CA GLU A 60 -0.95 8.16 4.46
C GLU A 60 0.42 8.24 3.78
N PHE A 61 0.54 7.59 2.62
CA PHE A 61 1.74 7.61 1.80
C PHE A 61 1.38 7.87 0.34
N THR A 62 1.94 8.94 -0.23
CA THR A 62 1.74 9.30 -1.64
C THR A 62 2.94 8.84 -2.47
N VAL A 63 2.67 8.17 -3.59
CA VAL A 63 3.69 7.62 -4.48
C VAL A 63 3.35 8.02 -5.92
N ASP A 64 4.35 8.51 -6.65
CA ASP A 64 4.22 8.73 -8.10
C ASP A 64 4.48 7.41 -8.85
N CYS A 65 3.59 7.08 -9.78
CA CYS A 65 3.60 5.88 -10.60
C CYS A 65 3.99 6.25 -12.05
N PRO A 66 5.17 5.83 -12.54
CA PRO A 66 5.58 6.08 -13.92
C PRO A 66 4.84 5.16 -14.88
N SER A 67 4.80 5.51 -16.17
CA SER A 67 4.20 4.66 -17.22
C SER A 67 5.19 3.72 -17.93
N THR A 68 6.48 3.86 -17.66
CA THR A 68 7.53 3.10 -18.36
C THR A 68 7.83 1.76 -17.70
N GLU A 69 7.75 1.70 -16.37
CA GLU A 69 8.05 0.51 -15.59
C GLU A 69 7.27 0.49 -14.28
N ALA A 70 7.25 -0.67 -13.60
CA ALA A 70 6.62 -0.78 -12.30
C ALA A 70 7.48 -0.09 -11.23
N ARG A 71 6.90 0.91 -10.56
CA ARG A 71 7.46 1.48 -9.34
C ARG A 71 7.21 0.53 -8.18
N ILE A 72 8.27 0.11 -7.51
CA ILE A 72 8.21 -0.61 -6.23
C ILE A 72 8.42 0.41 -5.12
N ASN A 73 7.47 0.49 -4.20
CA ASN A 73 7.53 1.43 -3.08
C ASN A 73 7.19 0.73 -1.77
N VAL A 74 8.02 0.99 -0.76
CA VAL A 74 7.94 0.36 0.56
C VAL A 74 8.01 1.46 1.60
N ASN A 75 6.92 1.67 2.33
CA ASN A 75 6.82 2.69 3.36
C ASN A 75 6.83 2.07 4.75
N GLN A 76 7.54 2.72 5.66
CA GLN A 76 7.56 2.34 7.07
C GLN A 76 6.55 3.19 7.84
N LEU A 77 5.74 2.52 8.66
CA LEU A 77 4.81 3.15 9.58
C LEU A 77 5.16 2.67 10.99
N ASP A 78 5.71 3.56 11.83
CA ASP A 78 6.11 3.23 13.21
C ASP A 78 5.09 3.80 14.20
N LEU A 79 4.53 2.92 15.05
CA LEU A 79 3.50 3.28 16.00
C LEU A 79 3.97 3.10 17.45
N ALA A 80 3.78 4.13 18.27
CA ALA A 80 4.06 4.07 19.70
C ALA A 80 3.16 3.06 20.44
N GLU A 81 1.95 2.82 19.92
CA GLU A 81 0.91 1.95 20.46
C GLU A 81 0.10 1.30 19.32
N GLY A 82 -0.54 0.17 19.57
CA GLY A 82 -1.37 -0.50 18.56
C GLY A 82 -2.61 0.33 18.20
N ARG A 83 -2.99 0.34 16.92
CA ARG A 83 -4.14 1.10 16.42
C ARG A 83 -4.99 0.30 15.44
N ARG A 84 -6.28 0.62 15.41
CA ARG A 84 -7.20 0.16 14.37
C ARG A 84 -7.32 1.24 13.32
N GLY A 85 -7.44 0.82 12.07
CA GLY A 85 -7.74 1.70 10.95
C GLY A 85 -8.46 0.94 9.86
N ARG A 86 -8.67 1.61 8.74
CA ARG A 86 -9.12 1.03 7.49
C ARG A 86 -8.07 1.36 6.44
N PHE A 87 -7.67 0.34 5.69
CA PHE A 87 -6.68 0.50 4.63
C PHE A 87 -7.42 0.69 3.32
N HIS A 88 -7.23 1.82 2.64
CA HIS A 88 -7.79 2.06 1.33
C HIS A 88 -6.80 2.78 0.43
N ILE A 89 -7.07 2.70 -0.86
CA ILE A 89 -6.27 3.31 -1.91
C ILE A 89 -7.06 4.41 -2.58
N GLU A 90 -6.42 5.55 -2.75
CA GLU A 90 -6.92 6.67 -3.52
C GLU A 90 -6.02 6.85 -4.75
N THR A 91 -6.59 6.68 -5.94
CA THR A 91 -5.90 6.89 -7.21
C THR A 91 -6.91 7.02 -8.33
N THR A 92 -6.43 7.45 -9.49
CA THR A 92 -7.19 7.52 -10.74
C THR A 92 -7.18 6.19 -11.49
N ASP A 93 -8.15 5.98 -12.37
CA ASP A 93 -8.30 4.71 -13.10
C ASP A 93 -7.15 4.40 -14.07
N ASN A 94 -6.28 5.38 -14.37
CA ASN A 94 -5.09 5.18 -15.20
C ASN A 94 -3.89 4.58 -14.43
N VAL A 95 -4.02 4.30 -13.13
CA VAL A 95 -2.96 3.66 -12.33
C VAL A 95 -3.34 2.23 -12.02
N GLN A 96 -2.54 1.27 -12.51
CA GLN A 96 -2.61 -0.12 -12.10
C GLN A 96 -1.71 -0.34 -10.88
N TRP A 97 -2.16 -1.14 -9.93
CA TRP A 97 -1.42 -1.33 -8.68
C TRP A 97 -1.66 -2.69 -8.00
N ILE A 98 -0.70 -3.10 -7.16
CA ILE A 98 -0.83 -4.15 -6.13
C ILE A 98 -0.30 -3.57 -4.83
N ALA A 99 -1.09 -3.60 -3.75
CA ALA A 99 -0.72 -3.03 -2.46
C ALA A 99 -0.90 -4.03 -1.32
N SER A 100 -0.12 -3.89 -0.27
CA SER A 100 -0.25 -4.70 0.94
C SER A 100 0.18 -3.94 2.19
N ILE A 101 -0.34 -4.38 3.33
CA ILE A 101 0.13 -3.95 4.65
C ILE A 101 0.62 -5.16 5.45
N GLN A 102 1.76 -4.99 6.10
CA GLN A 102 2.44 -6.03 6.88
C GLN A 102 2.70 -5.54 8.29
N VAL A 103 2.54 -6.44 9.27
CA VAL A 103 2.81 -6.18 10.69
C VAL A 103 3.78 -7.22 11.23
N PRO A 104 4.46 -6.98 12.37
CA PRO A 104 5.32 -7.97 13.00
C PRO A 104 4.53 -9.25 13.33
N LYS A 105 5.20 -10.40 13.26
CA LYS A 105 4.62 -11.70 13.64
C LYS A 105 4.33 -11.78 15.13
#